data_AF-A0A1B8S513-F1
#
_entry.id   AF-A0A1B8S513-F1
#
_cell.length_a   1.000
_cell.length_b   1.000
_cell.length_c   1.000
_cell.angle_alpha   90.00
_cell.angle_beta   90.00
_cell.angle_gamma   90.00
#
_symmetry.space_group_name_H-M   'P 1'
#
loop_
_entity.id
_entity.type
_entity.pdbx_description
1 polymer ?
#
loop_
_entity_poly.entity_id
_entity_poly.type
_entity_poly.pdbx_seq_one_letter_code
_entity_poly.pdbx_strand_id
1 'polypeptide(L)'
;MRIATYIEVYVRDIVRELVDVGDPYTEAGGKLVKSAKLDLVFAAHLAGKKLSLGDFVAHSISINGIDAVVSSLSGLIEGFVPKLKNSHELWAEEANTWPHPPIIEDYDRTIGTLSEMFEIRHVLTHELPKESVVEHLDLDWLCEAACKFVDACDWVVVSELHSSLPRTQTTMNVNAAEQLNSTLERLTSTANELEGLSGLNQQDVADVQEKWKEFAEAEASLVASRVEGGSMYSMVWSSAKERLAEDRILQLQRLKASWMD
;
A
#
# COMPACT_ATOMS: atom_id res chain seq x y z
N MET A 1 4.84 1.10 -26.67
CA MET A 1 6.15 1.03 -25.98
C MET A 1 6.09 1.50 -24.54
N ARG A 2 5.96 2.82 -24.27
CA ARG A 2 6.01 3.35 -22.90
C ARG A 2 4.89 2.83 -22.00
N ILE A 3 3.70 2.58 -22.55
CA ILE A 3 2.54 2.09 -21.80
C ILE A 3 2.84 0.72 -21.15
N ALA A 4 3.37 -0.25 -21.90
CA ALA A 4 3.78 -1.54 -21.34
C ALA A 4 4.81 -1.38 -20.21
N THR A 5 5.80 -0.51 -20.38
CA THR A 5 6.77 -0.18 -19.32
C THR A 5 6.12 0.48 -18.11
N TYR A 6 5.12 1.34 -18.30
CA TYR A 6 4.38 1.94 -17.19
C TYR A 6 3.59 0.88 -16.42
N ILE A 7 2.95 -0.08 -17.10
CA ILE A 7 2.32 -1.21 -16.41
C ILE A 7 3.36 -2.04 -15.66
N GLU A 8 4.53 -2.32 -16.25
CA GLU A 8 5.60 -3.05 -15.56
C GLU A 8 6.03 -2.34 -14.27
N VAL A 9 6.26 -1.03 -14.31
CA VAL A 9 6.67 -0.23 -13.14
C VAL A 9 5.54 -0.17 -12.12
N TYR A 10 4.32 0.12 -12.56
CA TYR A 10 3.12 0.17 -11.72
C TYR A 10 2.90 -1.14 -10.95
N VAL A 11 2.99 -2.29 -11.63
CA VAL A 11 2.81 -3.60 -10.97
C VAL A 11 3.92 -3.86 -9.95
N ARG A 12 5.16 -3.41 -10.19
CA ARG A 12 6.23 -3.50 -9.19
C ARG A 12 5.93 -2.63 -7.97
N ASP A 13 5.37 -1.44 -8.17
CA ASP A 13 4.96 -0.58 -7.06
C ASP A 13 3.84 -1.22 -6.22
N ILE A 14 2.81 -1.81 -6.85
CA ILE A 14 1.77 -2.59 -6.14
C ILE A 14 2.37 -3.75 -5.35
N VAL A 15 3.24 -4.55 -6.00
CA VAL A 15 3.87 -5.72 -5.36
C VAL A 15 4.66 -5.29 -4.13
N ARG A 16 5.41 -4.18 -4.24
CA ARG A 16 6.13 -3.62 -3.10
C ARG A 16 5.18 -3.21 -1.98
N GLU A 17 4.15 -2.44 -2.31
CA GLU A 17 3.19 -1.93 -1.34
C GLU A 17 2.49 -3.05 -0.58
N LEU A 18 1.95 -4.05 -1.30
CA LEU A 18 1.30 -5.21 -0.69
C LEU A 18 2.25 -5.96 0.24
N VAL A 19 3.46 -6.26 -0.21
CA VAL A 19 4.44 -7.01 0.61
C VAL A 19 4.85 -6.22 1.85
N ASP A 20 5.02 -4.90 1.73
CA ASP A 20 5.45 -4.04 2.85
C ASP A 20 4.36 -3.82 3.91
N VAL A 21 3.09 -4.09 3.58
CA VAL A 21 2.00 -4.14 4.57
C VAL A 21 2.23 -5.27 5.59
N GLY A 22 2.91 -6.35 5.20
CA GLY A 22 3.22 -7.48 6.07
C GLY A 22 2.44 -8.75 5.69
N ASP A 23 2.20 -9.62 6.67
CA ASP A 23 1.43 -10.84 6.43
C ASP A 23 -0.06 -10.52 6.15
N PRO A 24 -0.71 -11.26 5.23
CA PRO A 24 -0.24 -12.48 4.56
C PRO A 24 0.63 -12.26 3.31
N TYR A 25 0.77 -11.01 2.85
CA TYR A 25 1.43 -10.69 1.57
C TYR A 25 2.95 -10.90 1.59
N THR A 26 3.60 -10.72 2.73
CA THR A 26 5.03 -11.03 2.89
C THR A 26 5.30 -12.51 2.62
N GLU A 27 4.51 -13.42 3.23
CA GLU A 27 4.64 -14.86 2.99
C GLU A 27 4.36 -15.21 1.51
N ALA A 28 3.30 -14.62 0.93
CA ALA A 28 2.94 -14.81 -0.46
C ALA A 28 4.05 -14.33 -1.42
N GLY A 29 4.61 -13.15 -1.15
CA GLY A 29 5.73 -12.57 -1.91
C GLY A 29 6.99 -13.43 -1.83
N GLY A 30 7.28 -14.01 -0.66
CA GLY A 30 8.38 -14.97 -0.50
C GLY A 30 8.25 -16.19 -1.44
N LYS A 31 7.03 -16.68 -1.67
CA LYS A 31 6.75 -17.82 -2.58
C LYS A 31 6.94 -17.45 -4.06
N LEU A 32 6.78 -16.19 -4.42
CA LEU A 32 7.01 -15.69 -5.79
C LEU A 32 8.49 -15.69 -6.16
N VAL A 33 9.37 -15.53 -5.17
CA VAL A 33 10.81 -15.39 -5.38
C VAL A 33 11.49 -16.77 -5.33
N LYS A 34 11.55 -17.42 -6.50
CA LYS A 34 12.27 -18.70 -6.67
C LYS A 34 13.79 -18.46 -6.63
N SER A 35 14.40 -18.53 -5.46
CA SER A 35 15.87 -18.52 -5.23
C SER A 35 16.61 -17.18 -5.28
N ALA A 36 16.09 -16.14 -4.64
CA ALA A 36 16.88 -14.92 -4.52
C ALA A 36 18.04 -15.08 -3.53
N LYS A 37 19.22 -14.63 -3.96
CA LYS A 37 20.43 -14.59 -3.14
C LYS A 37 20.44 -13.26 -2.40
N LEU A 38 20.31 -13.31 -1.07
CA LEU A 38 20.56 -12.16 -0.21
C LEU A 38 22.06 -11.88 -0.19
N ASP A 39 22.48 -10.80 -0.85
CA ASP A 39 23.85 -10.30 -0.70
C ASP A 39 23.97 -9.37 0.52
N LEU A 40 25.20 -9.16 0.98
CA LEU A 40 25.48 -8.32 2.15
C LEU A 40 25.13 -6.84 1.92
N VAL A 41 25.12 -6.37 0.67
CA VAL A 41 24.77 -4.98 0.33
C VAL A 41 23.28 -4.76 0.52
N PHE A 42 22.46 -5.69 0.06
CA PHE A 42 21.02 -5.71 0.27
C PHE A 42 20.70 -5.81 1.77
N ALA A 43 21.35 -6.71 2.50
CA ALA A 43 21.16 -6.83 3.95
C ALA A 43 21.51 -5.52 4.69
N ALA A 44 22.57 -4.83 4.27
CA ALA A 44 22.96 -3.54 4.83
C ALA A 44 21.94 -2.42 4.48
N HIS A 45 21.41 -2.39 3.26
CA HIS A 45 20.37 -1.44 2.87
C HIS A 45 19.04 -1.69 3.59
N LEU A 46 18.66 -2.95 3.79
CA LEU A 46 17.48 -3.35 4.56
C LEU A 46 17.64 -2.92 6.03
N ALA A 47 18.78 -3.22 6.66
CA ALA A 47 19.07 -2.81 8.03
C ALA A 47 19.09 -1.28 8.20
N GLY A 48 19.58 -0.56 7.18
CA GLY A 48 19.56 0.89 7.13
C GLY A 48 18.23 1.52 6.74
N LYS A 49 17.16 0.73 6.54
CA LYS A 49 15.83 1.16 6.06
C LYS A 49 15.86 1.94 4.73
N LYS A 50 16.85 1.66 3.87
CA LYS A 50 16.95 2.26 2.52
C LYS A 50 16.21 1.45 1.46
N LEU A 51 16.00 0.16 1.71
CA LEU A 51 15.21 -0.76 0.89
C LEU A 51 14.26 -1.52 1.79
N SER A 52 13.09 -1.87 1.28
CA SER A 52 12.10 -2.70 1.96
C SER A 52 12.13 -4.16 1.47
N LEU A 53 11.36 -5.03 2.12
CA LEU A 53 11.15 -6.41 1.62
C LEU A 53 10.33 -6.39 0.32
N GLY A 54 9.37 -5.46 0.23
CA GLY A 54 8.61 -5.22 -0.98
C GLY A 54 9.50 -4.83 -2.15
N ASP A 55 10.49 -3.95 -1.95
CA ASP A 55 11.44 -3.58 -3.01
C ASP A 55 12.15 -4.82 -3.57
N PHE A 56 12.55 -5.74 -2.70
CA PHE A 56 13.22 -6.97 -3.09
C PHE A 56 12.34 -7.90 -3.92
N VAL A 57 11.12 -8.18 -3.43
CA VAL A 57 10.17 -9.04 -4.15
C VAL A 57 9.80 -8.40 -5.48
N ALA A 58 9.46 -7.11 -5.48
CA ALA A 58 9.09 -6.35 -6.65
C ALA A 58 10.17 -6.38 -7.73
N HIS A 59 11.47 -6.33 -7.39
CA HIS A 59 12.56 -6.42 -8.37
C HIS A 59 12.93 -7.86 -8.76
N SER A 60 12.56 -8.85 -7.95
CA SER A 60 12.90 -10.26 -8.20
C SER A 60 11.92 -10.97 -9.14
N ILE A 61 10.71 -10.43 -9.32
CA ILE A 61 9.71 -11.01 -10.23
C ILE A 61 9.93 -10.59 -11.70
N SER A 62 9.60 -11.51 -12.61
CA SER A 62 9.60 -11.24 -14.05
C SER A 62 8.24 -10.67 -14.46
N ILE A 63 8.25 -9.50 -15.09
CA ILE A 63 7.07 -8.86 -15.66
C ILE A 63 7.37 -8.60 -17.13
N ASN A 64 7.13 -9.60 -17.96
CA ASN A 64 7.48 -9.59 -19.40
C ASN A 64 6.27 -9.71 -20.32
N GLY A 65 5.07 -9.82 -19.76
CA GLY A 65 3.80 -9.98 -20.48
C GLY A 65 2.63 -9.89 -19.51
N ILE A 66 1.41 -9.73 -20.05
CA ILE A 66 0.21 -9.59 -19.21
C ILE A 66 -0.08 -10.85 -18.38
N ASP A 67 0.20 -12.04 -18.91
CA ASP A 67 0.03 -13.29 -18.14
C ASP A 67 0.96 -13.34 -16.92
N ALA A 68 2.19 -12.84 -17.06
CA ALA A 68 3.15 -12.76 -15.95
C ALA A 68 2.71 -11.71 -14.91
N VAL A 69 2.13 -10.58 -15.35
CA VAL A 69 1.51 -9.59 -14.47
C VAL A 69 0.39 -10.23 -13.65
N VAL A 70 -0.60 -10.82 -14.33
CA VAL A 70 -1.78 -11.42 -13.69
C VAL A 70 -1.38 -12.56 -12.77
N SER A 71 -0.43 -13.41 -13.18
CA SER A 71 0.09 -14.49 -12.35
C SER A 71 0.83 -13.98 -11.10
N SER A 72 1.57 -12.87 -11.20
CA SER A 72 2.28 -12.29 -10.06
C SER A 72 1.30 -11.75 -9.04
N LEU A 73 0.32 -10.96 -9.49
CA LEU A 73 -0.72 -10.40 -8.61
C LEU A 73 -1.63 -11.48 -8.02
N SER A 74 -1.97 -12.52 -8.79
CA SER A 74 -2.74 -13.67 -8.27
C SER A 74 -1.96 -14.51 -7.25
N GLY A 75 -0.62 -14.43 -7.27
CA GLY A 75 0.22 -15.07 -6.26
C GLY A 75 0.26 -14.29 -4.94
N LEU A 76 -0.07 -12.99 -4.95
CA LEU A 76 -0.16 -12.15 -3.75
C LEU A 76 -1.59 -12.04 -3.22
N ILE A 77 -2.56 -11.88 -4.13
CA ILE A 77 -3.96 -11.61 -3.80
C ILE A 77 -4.78 -12.85 -4.15
N GLU A 78 -5.37 -13.48 -3.13
CA GLU A 78 -6.27 -14.60 -3.32
C GLU A 78 -7.50 -14.16 -4.14
N GLY A 79 -7.82 -14.91 -5.19
CA GLY A 79 -8.96 -14.59 -6.06
C GLY A 79 -8.78 -13.32 -6.90
N PHE A 80 -7.53 -12.90 -7.17
CA PHE A 80 -7.23 -11.68 -7.92
C PHE A 80 -8.04 -11.53 -9.21
N VAL A 81 -8.08 -12.54 -10.08
CA VAL A 81 -8.80 -12.46 -11.37
C VAL A 81 -10.31 -12.21 -11.19
N PRO A 82 -11.04 -12.99 -10.36
CA PRO A 82 -12.41 -12.65 -10.00
C PRO A 82 -12.58 -11.24 -9.41
N LYS A 83 -11.68 -10.79 -8.54
CA LYS A 83 -11.74 -9.44 -7.95
C LYS A 83 -11.55 -8.37 -9.02
N LEU A 84 -10.59 -8.54 -9.92
CA LEU A 84 -10.32 -7.64 -11.05
C LEU A 84 -11.51 -7.55 -12.02
N LYS A 85 -12.19 -8.67 -12.27
CA LYS A 85 -13.41 -8.68 -13.11
C LYS A 85 -14.60 -7.92 -12.50
N ASN A 86 -14.65 -7.83 -11.18
CA ASN A 86 -15.75 -7.20 -10.45
C ASN A 86 -15.34 -5.89 -9.76
N SER A 87 -14.13 -5.40 -10.04
CA SER A 87 -13.58 -4.22 -9.37
C SER A 87 -14.40 -2.99 -9.71
N HIS A 88 -14.70 -2.19 -8.70
CA HIS A 88 -15.37 -0.91 -8.84
C HIS A 88 -14.85 0.09 -7.81
N GLU A 89 -15.18 1.36 -7.98
CA GLU A 89 -14.78 2.39 -7.04
C GLU A 89 -15.37 2.12 -5.64
N LEU A 90 -14.52 2.27 -4.60
CA LEU A 90 -14.86 2.04 -3.20
C LEU A 90 -14.79 3.34 -2.38
N TRP A 91 -15.46 4.40 -2.85
CA TRP A 91 -15.61 5.65 -2.10
C TRP A 91 -16.53 5.56 -0.89
N ALA A 92 -16.03 5.87 0.30
CA ALA A 92 -16.76 5.76 1.57
C ALA A 92 -18.12 6.48 1.56
N GLU A 93 -18.20 7.64 0.89
CA GLU A 93 -19.42 8.43 0.74
C GLU A 93 -20.53 7.72 -0.05
N GLU A 94 -20.17 6.75 -0.89
CA GLU A 94 -21.07 6.05 -1.82
C GLU A 94 -21.38 4.61 -1.36
N ALA A 95 -20.92 4.23 -0.16
CA ALA A 95 -21.04 2.87 0.39
C ALA A 95 -22.46 2.29 0.34
N ASN A 96 -23.49 3.14 0.49
CA ASN A 96 -24.89 2.73 0.45
C ASN A 96 -25.39 2.35 -0.95
N THR A 97 -24.60 2.58 -2.00
CA THR A 97 -24.97 2.37 -3.41
C THR A 97 -24.17 1.27 -4.09
N TRP A 98 -23.31 0.57 -3.34
CA TRP A 98 -22.45 -0.48 -3.86
C TRP A 98 -23.18 -1.81 -4.10
N PRO A 99 -22.67 -2.66 -5.02
CA PRO A 99 -21.52 -2.42 -5.90
C PRO A 99 -21.90 -1.58 -7.14
N HIS A 100 -20.95 -0.78 -7.63
CA HIS A 100 -21.09 -0.09 -8.93
C HIS A 100 -20.79 -1.08 -10.09
N PRO A 101 -21.13 -0.72 -11.35
CA PRO A 101 -20.67 -1.48 -12.51
C PRO A 101 -19.15 -1.66 -12.50
N PRO A 102 -18.63 -2.81 -12.97
CA PRO A 102 -17.20 -3.04 -13.04
C PRO A 102 -16.48 -2.00 -13.90
N ILE A 103 -15.27 -1.62 -13.49
CA ILE A 103 -14.38 -0.72 -14.25
C ILE A 103 -14.00 -1.34 -15.60
N ILE A 104 -13.76 -2.66 -15.61
CA ILE A 104 -13.50 -3.43 -16.82
C ILE A 104 -14.81 -4.07 -17.27
N GLU A 105 -15.45 -3.47 -18.28
CA GLU A 105 -16.71 -3.97 -18.87
C GLU A 105 -16.52 -5.29 -19.61
N ASP A 106 -15.45 -5.40 -20.41
CA ASP A 106 -15.08 -6.61 -21.18
C ASP A 106 -13.67 -7.02 -20.81
N TYR A 107 -13.58 -7.96 -19.86
CA TYR A 107 -12.32 -8.45 -19.34
C TYR A 107 -11.47 -9.14 -20.41
N ASP A 108 -12.07 -10.06 -21.17
CA ASP A 108 -11.33 -10.87 -22.12
C ASP A 108 -10.75 -10.00 -23.24
N ARG A 109 -11.52 -9.01 -23.70
CA ARG A 109 -11.02 -8.03 -24.68
C ARG A 109 -9.92 -7.15 -24.09
N THR A 110 -10.07 -6.68 -22.84
CA THR A 110 -9.07 -5.83 -22.18
C THR A 110 -7.75 -6.59 -22.03
N ILE A 111 -7.77 -7.80 -21.50
CA ILE A 111 -6.56 -8.64 -21.35
C ILE A 111 -5.95 -9.00 -22.71
N GLY A 112 -6.77 -9.33 -23.72
CA GLY A 112 -6.29 -9.59 -25.08
C GLY A 112 -5.56 -8.38 -25.68
N THR A 113 -6.11 -7.17 -25.47
CA THR A 113 -5.51 -5.90 -25.91
C THR A 113 -4.17 -5.65 -25.22
N LEU A 114 -4.08 -5.90 -23.91
CA LEU A 114 -2.82 -5.76 -23.17
C LEU A 114 -1.78 -6.80 -23.61
N SER A 115 -2.21 -8.03 -23.91
CA SER A 115 -1.32 -9.07 -24.44
C SER A 115 -0.68 -8.61 -25.75
N GLU A 116 -1.49 -8.14 -26.70
CA GLU A 116 -1.03 -7.58 -27.97
C GLU A 116 -0.04 -6.41 -27.74
N MET A 117 -0.32 -5.54 -26.77
CA MET A 117 0.58 -4.44 -26.44
C MET A 117 1.97 -4.90 -25.98
N PHE A 118 2.06 -5.96 -25.17
CA PHE A 118 3.34 -6.53 -24.72
C PHE A 118 4.09 -7.20 -25.89
N GLU A 119 3.39 -7.88 -26.79
CA GLU A 119 3.97 -8.46 -28.01
C GLU A 119 4.52 -7.38 -28.95
N ILE A 120 3.76 -6.31 -29.20
CA ILE A 120 4.24 -5.16 -29.99
C ILE A 120 5.49 -4.56 -29.34
N ARG A 121 5.51 -4.47 -28.01
CA ARG A 121 6.70 -4.02 -27.28
C ARG A 121 7.86 -4.97 -27.51
N HIS A 122 7.65 -6.29 -27.48
CA HIS A 122 8.68 -7.27 -27.77
C HIS A 122 9.29 -7.06 -29.16
N VAL A 123 8.45 -7.05 -30.20
CA VAL A 123 8.86 -6.90 -31.60
C VAL A 123 9.63 -5.58 -31.81
N LEU A 124 9.07 -4.45 -31.36
CA LEU A 124 9.69 -3.14 -31.59
C LEU A 124 11.00 -2.95 -30.84
N THR A 125 11.19 -3.58 -29.67
CA THR A 125 12.45 -3.45 -28.90
C THR A 125 13.51 -4.47 -29.27
N HIS A 126 13.12 -5.72 -29.53
CA HIS A 126 14.08 -6.82 -29.66
C HIS A 126 14.23 -7.32 -31.09
N GLU A 127 13.24 -7.13 -31.96
CA GLU A 127 13.28 -7.65 -33.35
C GLU A 127 13.64 -6.59 -34.41
N LEU A 128 13.49 -5.30 -34.09
CA LEU A 128 13.83 -4.16 -34.95
C LEU A 128 13.34 -4.33 -36.42
N PRO A 129 12.01 -4.50 -36.61
CA PRO A 129 11.46 -4.80 -37.92
C PRO A 129 11.71 -3.66 -38.92
N LYS A 130 11.89 -4.04 -40.18
CA LYS A 130 12.08 -3.08 -41.29
C LYS A 130 10.77 -2.43 -41.75
N GLU A 131 9.64 -3.08 -41.47
CA GLU A 131 8.30 -2.63 -41.82
C GLU A 131 7.54 -2.18 -40.56
N SER A 132 6.53 -1.33 -40.73
CA SER A 132 5.75 -0.80 -39.62
C SER A 132 4.82 -1.86 -39.03
N VAL A 133 4.99 -2.18 -37.75
CA VAL A 133 4.14 -3.13 -37.00
C VAL A 133 2.86 -2.47 -36.48
N VAL A 134 2.69 -1.17 -36.67
CA VAL A 134 1.66 -0.34 -36.01
C VAL A 134 0.70 0.33 -37.00
N GLU A 135 0.75 -0.01 -38.28
CA GLU A 135 -0.09 0.64 -39.32
C GLU A 135 -1.60 0.47 -39.12
N HIS A 136 -2.03 -0.51 -38.31
CA HIS A 136 -3.44 -0.79 -38.03
C HIS A 136 -3.76 -0.80 -36.53
N LEU A 137 -2.88 -0.23 -35.71
CA LEU A 137 -3.09 -0.23 -34.28
C LEU A 137 -4.02 0.90 -33.84
N ASP A 138 -5.07 0.53 -33.12
CA ASP A 138 -5.92 1.50 -32.42
C ASP A 138 -5.23 1.91 -31.11
N LEU A 139 -4.50 3.03 -31.17
CA LEU A 139 -3.76 3.56 -30.03
C LEU A 139 -4.68 4.04 -28.91
N ASP A 140 -5.87 4.54 -29.24
CA ASP A 140 -6.83 5.02 -28.26
C ASP A 140 -7.34 3.83 -27.43
N TRP A 141 -7.66 2.73 -28.12
CA TRP A 141 -8.08 1.50 -27.46
C TRP A 141 -7.00 0.86 -26.58
N LEU A 142 -5.73 0.89 -27.02
CA LEU A 142 -4.60 0.45 -26.19
C LEU A 142 -4.50 1.27 -24.89
N CYS A 143 -4.61 2.59 -24.99
CA CYS A 143 -4.52 3.48 -23.84
C CYS A 143 -5.69 3.25 -22.89
N GLU A 144 -6.90 3.13 -23.42
CA GLU A 144 -8.10 2.86 -22.63
C GLU A 144 -8.00 1.53 -21.88
N ALA A 145 -7.56 0.45 -22.55
CA ALA A 145 -7.38 -0.85 -21.91
C ALA A 145 -6.33 -0.80 -20.78
N ALA A 146 -5.23 -0.06 -20.98
CA ALA A 146 -4.21 0.12 -19.96
C ALA A 146 -4.73 0.93 -18.76
N CYS A 147 -5.44 2.04 -18.99
CA CYS A 147 -6.06 2.82 -17.92
C CYS A 147 -7.06 1.99 -17.13
N LYS A 148 -8.01 1.32 -17.81
CA LYS A 148 -9.01 0.46 -17.16
C LYS A 148 -8.37 -0.65 -16.32
N PHE A 149 -7.28 -1.24 -16.81
CA PHE A 149 -6.56 -2.27 -16.06
C PHE A 149 -5.86 -1.72 -14.82
N VAL A 150 -5.19 -0.57 -14.94
CA VAL A 150 -4.54 0.11 -13.81
C VAL A 150 -5.60 0.53 -12.77
N ASP A 151 -6.65 1.22 -13.19
CA ASP A 151 -7.73 1.66 -12.30
C ASP A 151 -8.39 0.47 -11.58
N ALA A 152 -8.67 -0.62 -12.32
CA ALA A 152 -9.21 -1.84 -11.73
C ALA A 152 -8.26 -2.50 -10.73
N CYS A 153 -6.96 -2.54 -11.02
CA CYS A 153 -5.94 -3.04 -10.09
C CYS A 153 -5.86 -2.20 -8.83
N ASP A 154 -5.88 -0.86 -8.96
CA ASP A 154 -5.88 0.06 -7.83
C ASP A 154 -7.04 -0.25 -6.89
N TRP A 155 -8.26 -0.43 -7.42
CA TRP A 155 -9.41 -0.75 -6.58
C TRP A 155 -9.39 -2.15 -5.99
N VAL A 156 -8.76 -3.13 -6.65
CA VAL A 156 -8.51 -4.44 -6.04
C VAL A 156 -7.55 -4.29 -4.87
N VAL A 157 -6.42 -3.61 -5.05
CA VAL A 157 -5.43 -3.37 -3.99
C VAL A 157 -6.04 -2.58 -2.84
N VAL A 158 -6.81 -1.53 -3.14
CA VAL A 158 -7.55 -0.77 -2.14
C VAL A 158 -8.47 -1.69 -1.34
N SER A 159 -9.23 -2.58 -1.99
CA SER A 159 -10.12 -3.50 -1.26
C SER A 159 -9.40 -4.53 -0.39
N GLU A 160 -8.15 -4.87 -0.73
CA GLU A 160 -7.29 -5.73 0.07
C GLU A 160 -6.68 -5.03 1.29
N LEU A 161 -6.36 -3.73 1.15
CA LEU A 161 -5.67 -2.95 2.18
C LEU A 161 -6.64 -2.15 3.06
N HIS A 162 -7.78 -1.80 2.50
CA HIS A 162 -8.78 -0.90 3.07
C HIS A 162 -10.19 -1.39 2.72
N SER A 163 -11.18 -1.12 3.57
CA SER A 163 -12.58 -1.42 3.21
C SER A 163 -13.16 -0.40 2.23
N SER A 164 -12.70 0.86 2.31
CA SER A 164 -13.13 1.98 1.48
C SER A 164 -12.12 3.13 1.56
N LEU A 165 -12.20 4.07 0.62
CA LEU A 165 -11.42 5.31 0.66
C LEU A 165 -12.32 6.55 0.79
N PRO A 166 -11.97 7.52 1.63
CA PRO A 166 -12.65 8.81 1.66
C PRO A 166 -12.35 9.60 0.38
N ARG A 167 -13.38 10.12 -0.28
CA ARG A 167 -13.22 10.95 -1.49
C ARG A 167 -13.04 12.43 -1.16
N THR A 168 -13.72 12.91 -0.12
CA THR A 168 -13.72 14.33 0.24
C THR A 168 -12.76 14.64 1.38
N GLN A 169 -12.23 15.87 1.41
CA GLN A 169 -11.36 16.32 2.51
C GLN A 169 -12.06 16.25 3.87
N THR A 170 -13.37 16.48 3.92
CA THR A 170 -14.16 16.36 5.15
C THR A 170 -14.13 14.92 5.66
N THR A 171 -14.44 13.95 4.82
CA THR A 171 -14.40 12.53 5.21
C THR A 171 -12.98 12.09 5.56
N MET A 172 -11.96 12.56 4.82
CA MET A 172 -10.55 12.30 5.15
C MET A 172 -10.20 12.81 6.55
N ASN A 173 -10.62 14.03 6.90
CA ASN A 173 -10.39 14.62 8.22
C ASN A 173 -11.10 13.82 9.34
N VAL A 174 -12.33 13.38 9.08
CA VAL A 174 -13.10 12.56 10.04
C VAL A 174 -12.41 11.22 10.25
N ASN A 175 -12.10 10.50 9.18
CA ASN A 175 -11.44 9.19 9.25
C ASN A 175 -10.09 9.27 10.00
N ALA A 176 -9.27 10.28 9.71
CA ALA A 176 -7.99 10.46 10.39
C ALA A 176 -8.16 10.73 11.90
N ALA A 177 -9.20 11.47 12.30
CA ALA A 177 -9.51 11.71 13.70
C ALA A 177 -10.03 10.43 14.40
N GLU A 178 -10.87 9.64 13.73
CA GLU A 178 -11.37 8.36 14.26
C GLU A 178 -10.24 7.35 14.44
N GLN A 179 -9.33 7.23 13.46
CA GLN A 179 -8.13 6.39 13.54
C GLN A 179 -7.24 6.81 14.71
N LEU A 180 -6.94 8.11 14.84
CA LEU A 180 -6.20 8.63 15.98
C LEU A 180 -6.86 8.27 17.31
N ASN A 181 -8.18 8.46 17.43
CA ASN A 181 -8.90 8.15 18.67
C ASN A 181 -8.79 6.66 19.02
N SER A 182 -9.01 5.75 18.05
CA SER A 182 -8.87 4.31 18.27
C SER A 182 -7.44 3.94 18.69
N THR A 183 -6.42 4.55 18.09
CA THR A 183 -5.02 4.34 18.46
C THR A 183 -4.71 4.89 19.85
N LEU A 184 -5.26 6.04 20.24
CA LEU A 184 -5.10 6.60 21.59
C LEU A 184 -5.80 5.74 22.66
N GLU A 185 -6.94 5.12 22.34
CA GLU A 185 -7.60 4.15 23.20
C GLU A 185 -6.71 2.90 23.41
N ARG A 186 -6.14 2.36 22.32
CA ARG A 186 -5.17 1.25 22.39
C ARG A 186 -3.92 1.61 23.19
N LEU A 187 -3.40 2.83 23.02
CA LEU A 187 -2.28 3.34 23.80
C LEU A 187 -2.60 3.43 25.29
N THR A 188 -3.80 3.93 25.62
CA THR A 188 -4.27 4.01 27.00
C THR A 188 -4.40 2.62 27.61
N SER A 189 -5.01 1.66 26.90
CA SER A 189 -5.07 0.26 27.33
C SER A 189 -3.69 -0.32 27.58
N THR A 190 -2.75 -0.11 26.66
CA THR A 190 -1.37 -0.60 26.77
C THR A 190 -0.64 0.02 27.97
N ALA A 191 -0.86 1.31 28.24
CA ALA A 191 -0.30 1.99 29.41
C ALA A 191 -0.87 1.43 30.71
N ASN A 192 -2.19 1.20 30.77
CA ASN A 192 -2.85 0.62 31.95
C ASN A 192 -2.35 -0.80 32.27
N GLU A 193 -1.95 -1.57 31.25
CA GLU A 193 -1.35 -2.89 31.48
C GLU A 193 -0.02 -2.84 32.24
N LEU A 194 0.69 -1.71 32.22
CA LEU A 194 1.92 -1.51 33.00
C LEU A 194 1.63 -1.26 34.49
N GLU A 195 0.40 -0.85 34.85
CA GLU A 195 0.02 -0.60 36.25
C GLU A 195 0.06 -1.88 37.09
N GLY A 196 -0.11 -3.04 36.46
CA GLY A 196 -0.06 -4.35 37.12
C GLY A 196 1.36 -4.91 37.34
N LEU A 197 2.40 -4.25 36.86
CA LEU A 197 3.78 -4.77 36.95
C LEU A 197 4.44 -4.43 38.29
N SER A 198 4.86 -5.48 39.01
CA SER A 198 5.58 -5.32 40.28
C SER A 198 6.97 -4.72 40.07
N GLY A 199 7.33 -3.72 40.87
CA GLY A 199 8.65 -3.08 40.83
C GLY A 199 8.76 -1.90 39.87
N LEU A 200 7.70 -1.61 39.10
CA LEU A 200 7.59 -0.41 38.28
C LEU A 200 7.03 0.75 39.14
N ASN A 201 7.69 1.91 39.14
CA ASN A 201 7.14 3.10 39.80
C ASN A 201 6.06 3.73 38.91
N GLN A 202 4.81 3.60 39.33
CA GLN A 202 3.66 4.06 38.57
C GLN A 202 3.62 5.57 38.39
N GLN A 203 4.16 6.33 39.34
CA GLN A 203 4.25 7.79 39.20
C GLN A 203 5.22 8.17 38.07
N ASP A 204 6.37 7.50 37.99
CA ASP A 204 7.36 7.80 36.94
C ASP A 204 6.81 7.45 35.55
N VAL A 205 6.03 6.37 35.45
CA VAL A 205 5.36 5.98 34.20
C VAL A 205 4.34 7.03 33.77
N ALA A 206 3.49 7.47 34.71
CA ALA A 206 2.51 8.52 34.45
C ALA A 206 3.19 9.84 34.02
N ASP A 207 4.26 10.24 34.71
CA ASP A 207 5.01 11.47 34.42
C ASP A 207 5.66 11.42 33.03
N VAL A 208 6.24 10.28 32.65
CA VAL A 208 6.82 10.11 31.31
C VAL A 208 5.71 10.12 30.25
N GLN A 209 4.57 9.49 30.52
CA GLN A 209 3.46 9.44 29.58
C GLN A 209 2.85 10.82 29.36
N GLU A 210 2.77 11.66 30.38
CA GLU A 210 2.28 13.04 30.24
C GLU A 210 3.22 13.90 29.40
N LYS A 211 4.53 13.85 29.66
CA LYS A 211 5.53 14.54 28.83
C LYS A 211 5.52 14.06 27.38
N TRP A 212 5.26 12.77 27.17
CA TRP A 212 5.12 12.23 25.82
C TRP A 212 3.90 12.81 25.10
N LYS A 213 2.76 13.02 25.78
CA LYS A 213 1.58 13.65 25.16
C LYS A 213 1.87 15.08 24.71
N GLU A 214 2.52 15.86 25.56
CA GLU A 214 2.92 17.24 25.23
C GLU A 214 3.85 17.27 24.01
N PHE A 215 4.85 16.38 23.99
CA PHE A 215 5.72 16.21 22.83
C PHE A 215 4.93 15.82 21.57
N ALA A 216 4.03 14.85 21.67
CA ALA A 216 3.27 14.36 20.52
C ALA A 216 2.35 15.44 19.94
N GLU A 217 1.78 16.30 20.78
CA GLU A 217 0.98 17.45 20.34
C GLU A 217 1.81 18.52 19.64
N ALA A 218 2.97 18.85 20.21
CA ALA A 218 3.89 19.82 19.61
C ALA A 218 4.43 19.32 18.27
N GLU A 219 4.83 18.05 18.19
CA GLU A 219 5.36 17.43 16.97
C GLU A 219 4.27 17.33 15.88
N ALA A 220 3.06 16.88 16.23
CA ALA A 220 1.95 16.83 15.28
C ALA A 220 1.60 18.22 14.73
N SER A 221 1.65 19.25 15.58
CA SER A 221 1.43 20.65 15.17
C SER A 221 2.55 21.16 14.27
N LEU A 222 3.81 20.81 14.57
CA LEU A 222 4.96 21.14 13.73
C LEU A 222 4.82 20.50 12.33
N VAL A 223 4.42 19.23 12.26
CA VAL A 223 4.19 18.54 10.97
C VAL A 223 3.04 19.20 10.20
N ALA A 224 1.92 19.49 10.87
CA ALA A 224 0.74 20.11 10.28
C ALA A 224 0.94 21.57 9.85
N SER A 225 1.93 22.28 10.41
CA SER A 225 2.25 23.67 10.04
C SER A 225 2.54 23.87 8.55
N ARG A 226 2.94 22.81 7.83
CA ARG A 226 3.17 22.83 6.38
C ARG A 226 1.90 23.12 5.57
N VAL A 227 0.73 22.88 6.16
CA VAL A 227 -0.59 23.10 5.56
C VAL A 227 -1.46 24.00 6.45
N GLU A 228 -0.81 24.88 7.23
CA GLU A 228 -1.48 25.80 8.15
C GLU A 228 -2.55 26.65 7.45
N GLY A 229 -3.72 26.76 8.08
CA GLY A 229 -4.89 27.47 7.53
C GLY A 229 -5.62 26.72 6.40
N GLY A 230 -5.10 25.58 5.94
CA GLY A 230 -5.73 24.74 4.92
C GLY A 230 -6.69 23.69 5.49
N SER A 231 -7.61 23.20 4.65
CA SER A 231 -8.57 22.15 5.00
C SER A 231 -7.94 20.79 5.32
N MET A 232 -6.67 20.58 4.95
CA MET A 232 -5.88 19.38 5.27
C MET A 232 -5.26 19.40 6.67
N TYR A 233 -5.26 20.55 7.37
CA TYR A 233 -4.51 20.70 8.62
C TYR A 233 -4.88 19.63 9.66
N SER A 234 -6.18 19.40 9.89
CA SER A 234 -6.65 18.43 10.88
C SER A 234 -6.28 16.99 10.51
N MET A 235 -6.40 16.60 9.24
CA MET A 235 -5.95 15.27 8.79
C MET A 235 -4.45 15.10 9.02
N VAL A 236 -3.62 16.05 8.58
CA VAL A 236 -2.16 15.95 8.72
C VAL A 236 -1.75 15.89 10.20
N TRP A 237 -2.40 16.71 11.04
CA TRP A 237 -2.18 16.69 12.48
C TRP A 237 -2.55 15.34 13.10
N SER A 238 -3.75 14.82 12.78
CA SER A 238 -4.24 13.57 13.34
C SER A 238 -3.37 12.38 12.95
N SER A 239 -3.02 12.26 11.66
CA SER A 239 -2.15 11.18 11.17
C SER A 239 -0.72 11.26 11.74
N ALA A 240 -0.19 12.47 11.98
CA ALA A 240 1.11 12.64 12.62
C ALA A 240 1.08 12.17 14.08
N LYS A 241 0.05 12.56 14.84
CA LYS A 241 -0.11 12.14 16.24
C LYS A 241 -0.39 10.64 16.36
N GLU A 242 -1.13 10.07 15.42
CA GLU A 242 -1.43 8.63 15.37
C GLU A 242 -0.14 7.82 15.22
N ARG A 243 0.74 8.20 14.29
CA ARG A 243 2.03 7.51 14.10
C ARG A 243 2.87 7.53 15.37
N LEU A 244 2.93 8.67 16.06
CA LEU A 244 3.64 8.77 17.33
C LEU A 244 3.01 7.85 18.40
N ALA A 245 1.68 7.74 18.41
CA ALA A 245 0.97 6.87 19.33
C ALA A 245 1.24 5.38 19.06
N GLU A 246 1.29 4.94 17.79
CA GLU A 246 1.71 3.57 17.42
C GLU A 246 3.15 3.28 17.86
N ASP A 247 4.08 4.19 17.59
CA ASP A 247 5.48 4.05 18.04
C ASP A 247 5.57 3.95 19.56
N ARG A 248 4.72 4.70 20.28
CA ARG A 248 4.65 4.66 21.74
C ARG A 248 4.07 3.35 22.23
N ILE A 249 3.02 2.80 21.61
CA ILE A 249 2.47 1.48 21.93
C ILE A 249 3.57 0.43 21.86
N LEU A 250 4.37 0.41 20.78
CA LEU A 250 5.49 -0.53 20.64
C LEU A 250 6.55 -0.35 21.72
N GLN A 251 6.86 0.88 22.12
CA GLN A 251 7.79 1.15 23.23
C GLN A 251 7.26 0.60 24.55
N LEU A 252 5.97 0.81 24.87
CA LEU A 252 5.35 0.32 26.10
C LEU A 252 5.28 -1.22 26.12
N GLN A 253 4.96 -1.84 24.99
CA GLN A 253 4.96 -3.30 24.85
C GLN A 253 6.36 -3.90 25.06
N ARG A 254 7.41 -3.26 24.53
CA ARG A 254 8.80 -3.68 24.77
C ARG A 254 9.19 -3.52 26.24
N LEU A 255 8.81 -2.41 26.86
CA LEU A 255 9.04 -2.19 28.29
C LEU A 255 8.39 -3.29 29.11
N LYS A 256 7.11 -3.60 28.85
CA LYS A 256 6.38 -4.69 29.48
C LYS A 256 7.10 -6.04 29.33
N ALA A 257 7.51 -6.40 28.11
CA ALA A 257 8.21 -7.64 27.85
C ALA A 257 9.53 -7.73 28.65
N SER A 258 10.34 -6.66 28.63
CA SER A 258 11.62 -6.61 29.36
C SER A 258 11.49 -6.69 30.89
N TRP A 259 10.30 -6.44 31.43
CA TRP A 259 10.02 -6.45 32.87
C TRP A 259 9.41 -7.77 33.36
N MET A 260 8.95 -8.61 32.43
CA MET A 260 8.42 -9.95 32.70
C MET A 260 9.51 -11.05 32.61
N ASP A 261 10.66 -10.72 32.03
CA ASP A 261 11.89 -11.53 32.00
C ASP A 261 12.74 -11.35 33.27
#